data_AF-A0A7C8DNC4-F1
#
_entry.id   AF-A0A7C8DNC4-F1
#
_cell.length_a   1.000
_cell.length_b   1.000
_cell.length_c   1.000
_cell.angle_alpha   90.00
_cell.angle_beta   90.00
_cell.angle_gamma   90.00
#
_symmetry.space_group_name_H-M   'P 1'
#
loop_
_entity.id
_entity.type
_entity.pdbx_description
1 polymer ?
#
loop_
_entity_poly.entity_id
_entity_poly.type
_entity_poly.pdbx_seq_one_letter_code
_entity_poly.pdbx_strand_id
1 'polypeptide(L)'
;MSTVSETIPEALQPDVDAALEWFNRDQPIPFEVTGILDPDAALVSDTPRELKLVLCGGDRCEQRSFRLAPGTAGREIGFLEDGNPTAGEAERQAELDPPPGPRRSWLDRTLDRHEFTVVLFYRGFW
;
A
#
# COMPACT_ATOMS: atom_id res chain seq x y z
N MET A 1 -13.97 -10.01 -0.87
CA MET A 1 -13.66 -8.62 -1.25
C MET A 1 -12.50 -8.19 -0.38
N SER A 2 -11.46 -7.57 -0.95
CA SER A 2 -10.35 -7.06 -0.15
C SER A 2 -10.71 -5.68 0.40
N THR A 3 -10.49 -5.45 1.69
CA THR A 3 -10.78 -4.19 2.37
C THR A 3 -9.51 -3.37 2.50
N VAL A 4 -9.46 -2.19 1.88
CA VAL A 4 -8.36 -1.24 2.05
C VAL A 4 -8.63 -0.37 3.28
N SER A 5 -7.66 -0.28 4.18
CA SER A 5 -7.68 0.63 5.33
C SER A 5 -6.50 1.59 5.26
N GLU A 6 -6.77 2.89 5.37
CA GLU A 6 -5.73 3.93 5.54
C GLU A 6 -5.19 3.97 6.97
N THR A 7 -5.94 3.41 7.92
CA THR A 7 -5.49 3.31 9.32
C THR A 7 -4.85 1.96 9.52
N ILE A 8 -3.55 1.98 9.82
CA ILE A 8 -2.80 0.79 10.19
C ILE A 8 -3.12 0.49 11.66
N PRO A 9 -3.64 -0.70 11.98
CA PRO A 9 -3.82 -1.10 13.37
C PRO A 9 -2.49 -1.07 14.13
N GLU A 10 -2.46 -0.50 15.35
CA GLU A 10 -1.23 -0.41 16.16
C GLU A 10 -0.53 -1.76 16.34
N ALA A 11 -1.31 -2.85 16.43
CA ALA A 11 -0.78 -4.20 16.56
C ALA A 11 0.05 -4.66 15.35
N LEU A 12 -0.21 -4.11 14.15
CA LEU A 12 0.53 -4.41 12.92
C LEU A 12 1.67 -3.43 12.66
N GLN A 13 1.73 -2.29 13.35
CA GLN A 13 2.77 -1.27 13.18
C GLN A 13 4.21 -1.85 13.21
N PRO A 14 4.60 -2.72 14.16
CA PRO A 14 5.97 -3.24 14.18
C PRO A 14 6.28 -4.18 13.01
N ASP A 15 5.28 -4.84 12.42
CA ASP A 15 5.45 -5.65 11.22
C ASP A 15 5.54 -4.76 9.97
N VAL A 16 4.71 -3.72 9.90
CA VAL A 16 4.70 -2.73 8.83
C VAL A 16 6.01 -1.95 8.76
N ASP A 17 6.50 -1.44 9.89
CA ASP A 17 7.75 -0.67 9.93
C ASP A 17 8.94 -1.52 9.47
N ALA A 18 8.98 -2.78 9.89
CA ALA A 18 10.02 -3.71 9.48
C ALA A 18 9.95 -4.02 7.97
N ALA A 19 8.74 -4.20 7.42
CA ALA A 19 8.54 -4.42 5.99
C ALA A 19 8.92 -3.18 5.16
N LEU A 20 8.56 -1.98 5.64
CA LEU A 20 8.90 -0.72 5.00
C LEU A 20 10.42 -0.47 5.00
N GLU A 21 11.07 -0.68 6.15
CA GLU A 21 12.52 -0.54 6.27
C GLU A 21 13.23 -1.53 5.35
N TRP A 22 12.77 -2.78 5.31
CA TRP A 22 13.32 -3.78 4.40
C TRP A 22 13.14 -3.38 2.93
N PHE A 23 11.94 -2.93 2.54
CA PHE A 23 11.64 -2.53 1.17
C PHE A 23 12.50 -1.33 0.73
N ASN A 24 12.64 -0.33 1.58
CA ASN A 24 13.33 0.92 1.27
C ASN A 24 14.86 0.79 1.17
N ARG A 25 15.49 -0.32 1.60
CA ARG A 25 16.95 -0.51 1.49
C ARG A 25 17.45 -0.45 0.05
N ASP A 26 16.64 -0.96 -0.88
CA ASP A 26 17.01 -1.10 -2.29
C ASP A 26 16.31 -0.06 -3.19
N GLN A 27 15.57 0.89 -2.60
CA GLN A 27 14.85 1.92 -3.36
C GLN A 27 15.68 3.19 -3.54
N PRO A 28 15.64 3.81 -4.74
CA PRO A 28 16.30 5.09 -4.98
C PRO A 28 15.62 6.27 -4.27
N ILE A 29 14.32 6.14 -3.96
CA ILE A 29 13.50 7.14 -3.26
C ILE A 29 12.77 6.41 -2.15
N PRO A 30 12.72 6.95 -0.92
CA PRO A 30 11.99 6.32 0.18
C PRO A 30 10.49 6.27 -0.13
N PHE A 31 9.89 5.11 0.10
CA PHE A 31 8.45 4.92 0.10
C PHE A 31 7.90 5.07 1.52
N GLU A 32 6.65 5.47 1.62
CA GLU A 32 5.85 5.52 2.83
C GLU A 32 4.64 4.59 2.71
N VAL A 33 4.19 4.03 3.82
CA VAL A 33 2.98 3.20 3.85
C VAL A 33 1.77 4.11 3.97
N THR A 34 0.93 4.14 2.93
CA THR A 34 -0.29 4.94 2.90
C THR A 34 -1.55 4.13 3.20
N GLY A 35 -1.43 2.80 3.25
CA GLY A 35 -2.54 1.93 3.58
C GLY A 35 -2.15 0.46 3.68
N ILE A 36 -3.07 -0.31 4.25
CA ILE A 36 -2.99 -1.76 4.40
C ILE A 36 -4.25 -2.41 3.82
N LEU A 37 -4.07 -3.50 3.10
CA LEU A 37 -5.16 -4.33 2.60
C LEU A 37 -5.42 -5.48 3.58
N ASP A 38 -6.70 -5.74 3.82
CA ASP A 38 -7.20 -6.83 4.65
C ASP A 38 -6.57 -6.85 6.06
N PRO A 39 -6.60 -5.73 6.83
CA PRO A 39 -5.95 -5.64 8.13
C PRO A 39 -6.45 -6.70 9.12
N ASP A 40 -7.74 -7.06 9.06
CA ASP A 40 -8.30 -8.11 9.90
C ASP A 40 -7.71 -9.49 9.60
N ALA A 41 -7.46 -9.79 8.31
CA ALA A 41 -6.82 -11.03 7.90
C ALA A 41 -5.34 -11.04 8.35
N ALA A 42 -4.66 -9.90 8.19
CA ALA A 42 -3.29 -9.74 8.67
C ALA A 42 -3.20 -9.92 10.18
N LEU A 43 -4.15 -9.40 10.97
CA LEU A 43 -4.22 -9.54 12.43
C LEU A 43 -4.40 -11.01 12.87
N VAL A 44 -5.29 -11.74 12.20
CA VAL A 44 -5.61 -13.14 12.51
C VAL A 44 -4.50 -14.09 12.02
N SER A 45 -3.73 -13.71 11.01
CA SER A 45 -2.62 -14.54 10.53
C SER A 45 -1.53 -14.69 11.60
N ASP A 46 -1.07 -15.93 11.80
CA ASP A 46 -0.23 -16.30 12.94
C ASP A 46 1.26 -16.13 12.56
N THR A 47 1.85 -17.15 11.95
CA THR A 47 3.16 -17.07 11.27
C THR A 47 3.23 -18.09 10.11
N PRO A 48 3.84 -17.74 8.96
CA PRO A 48 4.34 -16.41 8.62
C PRO A 48 3.19 -15.43 8.38
N ARG A 49 3.33 -14.22 8.92
CA ARG A 49 2.33 -13.15 8.80
C ARG A 49 2.38 -12.58 7.39
N GLU A 50 1.23 -12.40 6.79
CA GLU A 50 1.11 -11.84 5.44
C GLU A 50 0.59 -10.41 5.53
N LEU A 51 1.35 -9.45 5.00
CA LEU A 51 0.97 -8.05 4.92
C LEU A 51 0.80 -7.65 3.47
N LYS A 52 -0.28 -6.95 3.16
CA LYS A 52 -0.49 -6.33 1.85
C LYS A 52 -0.52 -4.84 2.07
N LEU A 53 0.49 -4.13 1.60
CA LEU A 53 0.68 -2.71 1.87
C LEU A 53 0.56 -1.90 0.58
N VAL A 54 0.02 -0.70 0.71
CA VAL A 54 0.08 0.34 -0.31
C VAL A 54 1.24 1.25 0.05
N LEU A 55 2.27 1.27 -0.81
CA LEU A 55 3.50 2.01 -0.64
C LEU A 55 3.54 3.14 -1.65
N CYS A 56 3.71 4.38 -1.22
CA CYS A 56 3.85 5.53 -2.12
C CYS A 56 5.18 6.25 -1.89
N GLY A 57 5.88 6.57 -2.96
CA GLY A 57 7.17 7.28 -2.94
C GLY A 57 7.31 8.15 -4.17
N GLY A 58 7.60 9.44 -3.98
CA GLY A 58 7.69 10.41 -5.08
C GLY A 58 6.36 10.54 -5.83
N ASP A 59 6.34 10.09 -7.09
CA ASP A 59 5.19 10.10 -8.00
C ASP A 59 4.57 8.72 -8.25
N ARG A 60 5.02 7.69 -7.52
CA ARG A 60 4.59 6.30 -7.72
C ARG A 60 3.96 5.73 -6.45
N CYS A 61 2.92 4.92 -6.65
CA CYS A 61 2.32 4.10 -5.62
C CYS A 61 2.25 2.66 -6.09
N GLU A 62 2.62 1.72 -5.22
CA GLU A 62 2.66 0.28 -5.50
C GLU A 62 1.97 -0.50 -4.39
N GLN A 63 1.21 -1.51 -4.78
CA GLN A 63 0.70 -2.50 -3.83
C GLN A 63 1.68 -3.66 -3.77
N ARG A 64 2.18 -3.97 -2.57
CA ARG A 64 3.14 -5.06 -2.36
C ARG A 64 2.70 -6.00 -1.24
N SER A 65 2.86 -7.29 -1.48
CA SER A 65 2.59 -8.35 -0.52
C SER A 65 3.90 -8.81 0.12
N PHE A 66 3.96 -8.76 1.45
CA PHE A 66 5.11 -9.16 2.25
C PHE A 66 4.77 -10.39 3.08
N ARG A 67 5.70 -11.34 3.12
CA ARG A 67 5.71 -12.45 4.07
C ARG A 67 6.70 -12.13 5.17
N LEU A 68 6.25 -12.21 6.42
CA LEU A 68 7.05 -12.00 7.61
C LEU A 68 7.10 -13.28 8.43
N ALA A 69 8.26 -13.93 8.46
CA ALA A 69 8.51 -15.11 9.24
C ALA A 69 9.43 -14.80 10.43
N PRO A 70 9.29 -15.49 11.58
CA PRO A 70 10.29 -15.45 12.63
C PRO A 70 11.57 -16.12 12.14
N GLY A 71 12.68 -15.38 12.11
CA GLY A 71 14.01 -15.86 11.72
C GLY A 71 14.96 -15.98 12.90
N THR A 72 16.15 -16.53 12.65
CA THR A 72 17.17 -16.78 13.69
C THR A 72 17.88 -15.51 14.18
N ALA A 73 17.85 -14.42 13.40
CA ALA A 73 18.51 -13.14 13.70
C ALA A 73 17.55 -11.93 13.61
N GLY A 74 16.25 -12.16 13.74
CA GLY A 74 15.22 -11.14 13.58
C GLY A 74 14.03 -11.65 12.76
N ARG A 75 13.33 -10.75 12.07
CA ARG A 75 12.20 -11.09 11.21
C ARG A 75 12.71 -11.32 9.79
N GLU A 76 12.46 -12.50 9.23
CA GLU A 76 12.72 -12.80 7.83
C GLU A 76 11.57 -12.21 7.00
N ILE A 77 11.91 -11.22 6.19
CA ILE A 77 10.96 -10.49 5.35
C ILE A 77 11.29 -10.81 3.90
N GLY A 78 10.26 -11.18 3.15
CA GLY A 78 10.35 -11.38 1.72
C GLY A 78 9.06 -11.00 1.03
N PHE A 79 9.10 -10.89 -0.30
CA PHE A 79 7.87 -10.76 -1.06
C PHE A 79 7.10 -12.08 -1.00
N LEU A 80 5.78 -12.01 -0.79
CA LEU A 80 4.91 -13.05 -1.29
C LEU A 80 4.92 -12.87 -2.81
N GLU A 81 5.63 -13.74 -3.55
CA GLU A 81 5.53 -13.73 -5.01
C GLU A 81 4.05 -13.75 -5.37
N ASP A 82 3.59 -12.73 -6.09
CA ASP A 82 2.29 -12.75 -6.75
C ASP A 82 2.37 -13.94 -7.70
N GLY A 83 1.75 -15.06 -7.32
CA GLY A 83 1.58 -16.18 -8.21
C GLY A 83 1.06 -15.63 -9.52
N ASN A 84 1.80 -15.90 -10.61
CA ASN A 84 1.45 -15.62 -12.01
C ASN A 84 -0.03 -15.25 -12.13
N PRO A 85 -0.41 -14.01 -12.52
CA PRO A 85 -1.79 -13.55 -12.47
C PRO A 85 -2.62 -14.55 -13.25
N THR A 86 -3.27 -15.45 -12.53
CA THR A 86 -4.23 -16.34 -13.16
C THR A 86 -5.32 -15.40 -13.61
N ALA A 87 -5.69 -15.52 -14.89
CA ALA A 87 -6.47 -14.56 -15.66
C ALA A 87 -7.88 -14.24 -15.09
N GLY A 88 -8.18 -14.57 -13.84
CA GLY A 88 -9.37 -14.19 -13.07
C GLY A 88 -9.14 -13.18 -11.94
N GLU A 89 -7.90 -12.74 -11.65
CA GLU A 89 -7.69 -11.64 -10.69
C GLU A 89 -7.75 -10.24 -11.32
N ALA A 90 -7.84 -10.18 -12.65
CA ALA A 90 -8.07 -8.96 -13.43
C ALA A 90 -9.42 -8.26 -13.12
N GLU A 91 -10.28 -8.86 -12.29
CA GLU A 91 -11.58 -8.31 -11.88
C GLU A 91 -11.62 -7.75 -10.44
N ARG A 92 -10.50 -7.67 -9.72
CA ARG A 92 -10.46 -6.83 -8.52
C ARG A 92 -10.16 -5.39 -8.95
N GLN A 93 -11.20 -4.71 -9.45
CA GLN A 93 -11.16 -3.25 -9.66
C GLN A 93 -10.61 -2.60 -8.40
N ALA A 94 -9.50 -1.87 -8.55
CA ALA A 94 -8.96 -1.03 -7.50
C ALA A 94 -10.00 0.05 -7.17
N GLU A 95 -10.75 -0.16 -6.09
CA GLU A 95 -11.58 0.87 -5.45
C GLU A 95 -10.65 1.75 -4.63
N LEU A 96 -9.88 2.58 -5.32
CA LEU A 96 -8.99 3.54 -4.69
C LEU A 96 -9.50 4.92 -5.08
N ASP A 97 -10.42 5.48 -4.29
CA ASP A 97 -10.46 6.93 -4.22
C ASP A 97 -9.11 7.40 -3.67
N PRO A 98 -8.52 8.48 -4.22
CA PRO A 98 -7.21 8.93 -3.80
C PRO A 98 -7.26 9.38 -2.33
N PRO A 99 -6.21 9.08 -1.53
CA PRO A 99 -6.20 9.37 -0.11
C PRO A 99 -6.47 10.86 0.15
N PRO A 100 -7.29 11.20 1.17
CA PRO A 100 -7.81 12.55 1.37
C PRO A 100 -6.76 13.56 1.81
N GLY A 101 -5.60 13.12 2.28
CA GLY A 101 -4.54 13.96 2.86
C GLY A 101 -3.85 14.88 1.84
N PRO A 102 -3.15 14.34 0.81
CA PRO A 102 -2.42 15.17 -0.15
C PRO A 102 -3.33 15.90 -1.14
N ARG A 103 -4.46 15.27 -1.51
CA ARG A 103 -5.37 15.77 -2.54
C ARG A 103 -6.03 17.09 -2.17
N ARG A 104 -6.47 17.25 -0.91
CA ARG A 104 -7.21 18.43 -0.47
C ARG A 104 -6.39 19.71 -0.61
N SER A 105 -5.21 19.75 -0.01
CA SER A 105 -4.36 20.96 -0.05
C SER A 105 -3.85 21.32 -1.45
N TRP A 106 -3.61 20.32 -2.32
CA TRP A 106 -3.24 20.58 -3.72
C TRP A 106 -4.42 21.07 -4.56
N LEU A 107 -5.61 20.49 -4.36
CA LEU A 107 -6.82 20.86 -5.08
C LEU A 107 -7.25 22.27 -4.71
N ASP A 108 -7.27 22.62 -3.42
CA ASP A 108 -7.62 23.96 -2.92
C ASP A 108 -6.74 25.04 -3.57
N ARG A 109 -5.41 24.84 -3.60
CA ARG A 109 -4.47 25.77 -4.25
C ARG A 109 -4.64 25.87 -5.77
N THR A 110 -5.23 24.87 -6.41
CA THR A 110 -5.37 24.83 -7.87
C THR A 110 -6.69 25.44 -8.31
N LEU A 111 -7.77 25.22 -7.55
CA LEU A 111 -9.08 25.83 -7.80
C LEU A 111 -9.01 27.36 -7.75
N ASP A 112 -8.27 27.93 -6.80
CA ASP A 112 -8.16 29.40 -6.66
C ASP A 112 -7.37 30.08 -7.81
N ARG A 113 -6.67 29.31 -8.65
CA ARG A 113 -5.79 29.83 -9.71
C ARG A 113 -6.41 29.79 -11.11
N HIS A 114 -7.52 29.08 -11.29
CA HIS A 114 -8.09 28.82 -12.61
C HIS A 114 -9.60 28.99 -12.61
N GLU A 115 -10.15 29.59 -13.68
CA GLU A 115 -11.60 29.79 -13.85
C GLU A 115 -12.37 28.46 -13.89
N PHE A 116 -11.72 27.39 -14.34
CA PHE A 116 -12.21 26.01 -14.21
C PHE A 116 -11.03 25.03 -14.09
N THR A 117 -11.26 23.89 -13.44
CA THR A 117 -10.28 22.82 -13.26
C THR A 117 -10.88 21.49 -13.71
N VAL A 118 -10.16 20.75 -14.55
CA VAL A 118 -10.55 19.39 -14.97
C VAL A 118 -9.68 18.39 -14.21
N VAL A 119 -10.31 17.58 -13.35
CA VAL A 119 -9.61 16.52 -12.62
C VAL A 119 -9.86 15.20 -13.36
N LEU A 120 -8.84 14.72 -14.06
CA LEU A 120 -8.87 13.39 -14.69
C LEU A 120 -8.42 12.35 -13.66
N PHE A 121 -9.32 11.45 -13.30
CA PHE A 121 -9.01 10.31 -12.44
C PHE A 121 -8.94 9.04 -13.29
N TYR A 122 -7.76 8.44 -13.40
CA TYR A 122 -7.57 7.18 -14.11
C TYR A 122 -7.83 6.02 -13.16
N ARG A 123 -8.70 5.09 -13.58
CA ARG A 123 -9.05 3.87 -12.83
C ARG A 123 -8.61 2.67 -13.67
N GLY A 124 -7.34 2.29 -13.52
CA GLY A 124 -6.75 1.15 -14.23
C GLY A 124 -5.48 0.70 -13.54
N PHE A 125 -5.20 -0.61 -13.65
CA PHE A 125 -4.00 -1.27 -13.11
C PHE A 125 -2.73 -0.67 -13.73
N TRP A 126 -1.76 -0.31 -12.88
CA TRP A 126 -0.34 -0.27 -13.23
C TRP A 126 0.27 -1.62 -12.86
#